data_AF-A0A7Y4WUM8-F1
#
_entry.id   AF-A0A7Y4WUM8-F1
#
_cell.length_a   1.000
_cell.length_b   1.000
_cell.length_c   1.000
_cell.angle_alpha   90.00
_cell.angle_beta   90.00
_cell.angle_gamma   90.00
#
_symmetry.space_group_name_H-M   'P 1'
#
loop_
_entity.id
_entity.type
_entity.pdbx_description
1 polymer ?
#
loop_
_entity_poly.entity_id
_entity_poly.type
_entity_poly.pdbx_seq_one_letter_code
_entity_poly.pdbx_strand_id
1 'polypeptide(L)'
;MDRPMVSGLSAPDAPVGPPRRRTTSRAPLLAAAMPVVLWLVVEAGMLAMAAVGPHPLWPELQLTLTEAVAVRSTADVAAQLEGGADPNRAYPVRPGLLAGEPERATPLEAATSERRPEIIALLARHGAVLAIDDWRRLRCFVDGFDADVAAALDALRPPAAELACPDGEPRIW
;
A
#
# COMPACT_ATOMS: atom_id res chain seq x y z
N MET A 1 -11.70 -78.99 -64.73
CA MET A 1 -10.85 -78.22 -63.81
C MET A 1 -11.31 -76.76 -63.84
N ASP A 2 -12.59 -76.51 -63.59
CA ASP A 2 -13.29 -76.50 -62.28
C ASP A 2 -12.96 -75.26 -61.46
N ARG A 3 -13.74 -74.20 -61.71
CA ARG A 3 -13.88 -73.04 -60.83
C ARG A 3 -15.00 -73.35 -59.83
N PRO A 4 -14.74 -73.35 -58.51
CA PRO A 4 -15.83 -73.49 -57.55
C PRO A 4 -16.67 -72.22 -57.50
N MET A 5 -17.99 -72.43 -57.53
CA MET A 5 -19.02 -71.44 -57.24
C MET A 5 -18.84 -70.93 -55.82
N VAL A 6 -18.49 -69.64 -55.67
CA VAL A 6 -18.60 -68.96 -54.38
C VAL A 6 -20.02 -68.42 -54.29
N SER A 7 -20.85 -69.17 -53.56
CA SER A 7 -22.21 -68.82 -53.17
C SER A 7 -22.27 -67.45 -52.53
N GLY A 8 -23.10 -66.57 -53.09
CA GLY A 8 -23.46 -65.29 -52.53
C GLY A 8 -24.23 -65.48 -51.22
N LEU A 9 -23.56 -65.22 -50.10
CA LEU A 9 -24.18 -65.03 -48.81
C LEU A 9 -24.68 -63.58 -48.75
N SER A 10 -25.91 -63.34 -49.24
CA SER A 10 -26.59 -62.06 -48.99
C SER A 10 -26.86 -61.96 -47.49
N ALA A 11 -26.13 -61.08 -46.83
CA ALA A 11 -26.39 -60.73 -45.43
C ALA A 11 -27.76 -60.03 -45.35
N PRO A 12 -28.62 -60.37 -44.37
CA PRO A 12 -29.89 -59.71 -44.19
C PRO A 12 -29.68 -58.23 -43.89
N ASP A 13 -30.38 -57.38 -44.65
CA ASP A 13 -30.42 -55.93 -44.44
C ASP A 13 -30.84 -55.65 -43.00
N ALA A 14 -29.87 -55.25 -42.18
CA ALA A 14 -30.13 -54.82 -40.82
C ALA A 14 -31.02 -53.56 -40.88
N PRO A 15 -32.10 -53.49 -40.08
CA PRO A 15 -32.98 -52.34 -40.09
C PRO A 15 -32.19 -51.07 -39.73
N VAL A 16 -32.16 -50.12 -40.66
CA VAL A 16 -31.62 -48.78 -40.45
C VAL A 16 -32.50 -48.10 -39.41
N GLY A 17 -32.12 -48.21 -38.15
CA GLY A 17 -32.80 -47.54 -37.04
C GLY A 17 -32.79 -46.02 -37.25
N PRO A 18 -33.82 -45.31 -36.77
CA PRO A 18 -33.88 -43.86 -36.93
C PRO A 18 -32.63 -43.20 -36.34
N PRO A 19 -32.09 -42.14 -36.98
CA PRO A 19 -30.90 -41.47 -36.48
C PRO A 19 -31.17 -41.00 -35.04
N ARG A 20 -30.38 -41.51 -34.08
CA ARG A 20 -30.40 -41.04 -32.69
C ARG A 20 -30.13 -39.54 -32.71
N ARG A 21 -31.16 -38.74 -32.47
CA ARG A 21 -31.03 -37.31 -32.16
C ARG A 21 -30.13 -37.21 -30.93
N ARG A 22 -28.86 -36.87 -31.16
CA ARG A 22 -27.96 -36.41 -30.10
C ARG A 22 -28.55 -35.09 -29.61
N THR A 23 -29.31 -35.16 -28.52
CA THR A 23 -29.62 -33.97 -27.73
C THR A 23 -28.28 -33.44 -27.23
N THR A 24 -27.77 -32.42 -27.90
CA THR A 24 -26.56 -31.70 -27.50
C THR A 24 -26.89 -30.98 -26.20
N SER A 25 -26.63 -31.67 -25.08
CA SER A 25 -26.75 -31.09 -23.75
C SER A 25 -25.78 -29.92 -23.65
N ARG A 26 -26.29 -28.75 -23.24
CA ARG A 26 -25.48 -27.55 -22.97
C ARG A 26 -24.82 -27.59 -21.58
N ALA A 27 -25.10 -28.61 -20.78
CA ALA A 27 -24.56 -28.77 -19.42
C ALA A 27 -23.02 -28.67 -19.31
N PRO A 28 -22.20 -29.32 -20.17
CA PRO A 28 -20.74 -29.21 -20.03
C PRO A 28 -20.23 -27.79 -20.34
N LEU A 29 -20.92 -27.05 -21.20
CA LEU A 29 -20.54 -25.70 -21.59
C LEU A 29 -20.83 -24.70 -20.45
N LEU A 30 -21.94 -24.89 -19.73
CA LEU A 30 -22.25 -24.13 -18.52
C LEU A 30 -21.28 -24.45 -17.37
N ALA A 31 -20.91 -25.73 -17.19
CA ALA A 31 -19.96 -26.13 -16.15
C ALA A 31 -18.56 -25.52 -16.38
N ALA A 32 -18.11 -25.43 -17.63
CA ALA A 32 -16.83 -24.82 -17.98
C ALA A 32 -16.81 -23.29 -17.80
N ALA A 33 -17.95 -22.61 -17.94
CA ALA A 33 -18.05 -21.16 -17.79
C ALA A 33 -18.15 -20.70 -16.33
N MET A 34 -18.60 -21.57 -15.42
CA MET A 34 -18.86 -21.22 -14.02
C MET A 34 -17.66 -20.60 -13.28
N PRO A 35 -16.40 -21.09 -13.41
CA PRO A 35 -15.27 -20.50 -12.70
C PRO A 35 -14.96 -19.07 -13.14
N VAL A 36 -15.12 -18.79 -14.44
CA VAL A 36 -14.87 -17.45 -15.00
C VAL A 36 -15.93 -16.46 -14.52
N VAL A 37 -17.21 -16.87 -14.54
CA VAL A 37 -18.30 -16.03 -14.02
C VAL A 37 -18.12 -15.78 -12.53
N LEU A 38 -17.76 -16.80 -11.76
CA LEU A 38 -17.51 -16.64 -10.33
C LEU A 38 -16.35 -15.68 -10.06
N TRP A 39 -15.25 -15.79 -10.82
CA TRP A 39 -14.11 -14.89 -10.72
C TRP A 39 -14.51 -13.44 -11.02
N LEU A 40 -15.25 -13.20 -12.10
CA LEU A 40 -15.74 -11.86 -12.46
C LEU A 40 -16.67 -11.27 -11.39
N VAL A 41 -17.52 -12.10 -10.77
CA VAL A 41 -18.38 -11.65 -9.66
C VAL A 41 -17.54 -11.25 -8.44
N VAL A 42 -16.48 -12.00 -8.12
CA VAL A 42 -15.56 -11.67 -7.03
C VAL A 42 -14.82 -10.37 -7.33
N GLU A 43 -14.23 -10.22 -8.53
CA GLU A 43 -13.55 -8.99 -8.94
C GLU A 43 -14.47 -7.77 -8.90
N ALA A 44 -15.67 -7.89 -9.49
CA ALA A 44 -16.67 -6.83 -9.50
C ALA A 44 -17.10 -6.46 -8.07
N GLY A 45 -17.27 -7.45 -7.19
CA GLY A 45 -17.56 -7.24 -5.77
C GLY A 45 -16.44 -6.51 -5.04
N MET A 46 -15.18 -6.88 -5.28
CA MET A 46 -14.02 -6.21 -4.69
C MET A 46 -13.86 -4.76 -5.17
N LEU A 47 -14.05 -4.51 -6.47
CA LEU A 47 -14.05 -3.16 -7.05
C LEU A 47 -15.21 -2.30 -6.52
N ALA A 48 -16.39 -2.89 -6.38
CA ALA A 48 -17.53 -2.21 -5.79
C ALA A 48 -17.27 -1.83 -4.33
N MET A 49 -16.68 -2.71 -3.52
CA MET A 49 -16.29 -2.38 -2.14
C MET A 49 -15.19 -1.32 -2.08
N ALA A 50 -14.21 -1.38 -3.01
CA ALA A 50 -13.18 -0.35 -3.14
C ALA A 50 -13.78 1.05 -3.34
N ALA A 51 -14.80 1.16 -4.17
CA ALA A 51 -15.44 2.43 -4.50
C ALA A 51 -16.24 3.03 -3.31
N VAL A 52 -16.63 2.22 -2.33
CA VAL A 52 -17.40 2.68 -1.16
C VAL A 52 -16.49 3.03 0.03
N GLY A 53 -15.20 2.65 0.00
CA GLY A 53 -14.20 2.96 1.04
C GLY A 53 -13.83 1.80 1.97
N PRO A 54 -14.74 0.97 2.50
CA PRO A 54 -14.34 -0.11 3.39
C PRO A 54 -13.75 -1.28 2.60
N HIS A 55 -12.44 -1.50 2.77
CA HIS A 55 -11.76 -2.67 2.23
C HIS A 55 -11.77 -3.85 3.22
N PRO A 56 -12.48 -4.95 2.93
CA PRO A 56 -12.58 -6.08 3.86
C PRO A 56 -11.27 -6.86 4.01
N LEU A 57 -10.33 -6.73 3.06
CA LEU A 57 -9.05 -7.43 3.07
C LEU A 57 -7.90 -6.57 3.63
N TRP A 58 -8.07 -5.26 3.71
CA TRP A 58 -7.08 -4.33 4.24
C TRP A 58 -7.76 -3.47 5.29
N PRO A 59 -7.74 -3.90 6.57
CA PRO A 59 -8.18 -3.01 7.63
C PRO A 59 -7.34 -1.73 7.52
N GLU A 60 -8.01 -0.60 7.31
CA GLU A 60 -7.36 0.70 7.34
C GLU A 60 -6.79 0.88 8.74
N LEU A 61 -5.48 0.67 8.85
CA LEU A 61 -4.78 0.98 10.08
C LEU A 61 -4.81 2.50 10.17
N GLN A 62 -5.63 3.04 11.07
CA GLN A 62 -5.60 4.47 11.32
C GLN A 62 -4.24 4.81 11.91
N LEU A 63 -3.41 5.43 11.07
CA LEU A 63 -2.10 5.95 11.43
C LEU A 63 -2.30 7.39 11.85
N THR A 64 -1.71 7.79 12.97
CA THR A 64 -1.56 9.21 13.25
C THR A 64 -0.61 9.85 12.24
N LEU A 65 -0.58 11.19 12.12
CA LEU A 65 0.30 11.87 11.18
C LEU A 65 1.77 11.50 11.42
N THR A 66 2.19 11.48 12.68
CA THR A 66 3.55 11.05 13.07
C THR A 66 3.82 9.59 12.70
N GLU A 67 2.86 8.69 12.89
CA GLU A 67 3.03 7.28 12.51
C GLU A 67 3.08 7.10 10.99
N ALA A 68 2.28 7.84 10.23
CA ALA A 68 2.33 7.85 8.77
C ALA A 68 3.71 8.27 8.25
N VAL A 69 4.32 9.27 8.89
CA VAL A 69 5.71 9.67 8.65
C VAL A 69 6.68 8.53 9.00
N ALA A 70 6.52 7.92 10.18
CA ALA A 70 7.39 6.84 10.66
C ALA A 70 7.37 5.62 9.71
N VAL A 71 6.20 5.22 9.22
CA VAL A 71 6.05 4.13 8.24
C VAL A 71 6.28 4.56 6.79
N ARG A 72 6.77 5.80 6.58
CA ARG A 72 7.21 6.30 5.27
C ARG A 72 6.09 6.41 4.23
N SER A 73 4.83 6.55 4.66
CA SER A 73 3.67 6.67 3.77
C SER A 73 3.41 8.13 3.38
N THR A 74 4.03 8.59 2.30
CA THR A 74 3.85 9.97 1.80
C THR A 74 2.39 10.27 1.44
N ALA A 75 1.64 9.28 0.94
CA ALA A 75 0.23 9.44 0.59
C ALA A 75 -0.63 9.69 1.83
N ASP A 76 -0.43 8.93 2.91
CA ASP A 76 -1.18 9.11 4.15
C ASP A 76 -0.81 10.44 4.84
N VAL A 77 0.47 10.84 4.78
CA VAL A 77 0.91 12.15 5.28
C VAL A 77 0.20 13.27 4.52
N ALA A 78 0.19 13.23 3.19
CA ALA A 78 -0.48 14.24 2.38
C ALA A 78 -1.99 14.27 2.65
N ALA A 79 -2.66 13.11 2.65
CA ALA A 79 -4.10 13.01 2.91
C ALA A 79 -4.48 13.55 4.29
N GLN A 80 -3.68 13.28 5.32
CA GLN A 80 -3.93 13.81 6.66
C GLN A 80 -3.73 15.33 6.74
N LEU A 81 -2.70 15.87 6.09
CA LEU A 81 -2.46 17.32 6.04
C LEU A 81 -3.58 18.04 5.28
N GLU A 82 -4.02 17.49 4.14
CA GLU A 82 -5.18 17.98 3.38
C GLU A 82 -6.49 17.87 4.19
N GLY A 83 -6.59 16.85 5.04
CA GLY A 83 -7.67 16.68 6.02
C GLY A 83 -7.60 17.64 7.22
N GLY A 84 -6.60 18.53 7.28
CA GLY A 84 -6.46 19.53 8.34
C GLY A 84 -5.74 19.03 9.59
N ALA A 85 -4.99 17.93 9.53
CA ALA A 85 -4.11 17.53 10.62
C ALA A 85 -3.05 18.61 10.89
N ASP A 86 -2.80 18.90 12.16
CA ASP A 86 -1.83 19.92 12.57
C ASP A 86 -0.40 19.36 12.50
N PRO A 87 0.47 19.89 11.61
CA PRO A 87 1.83 19.39 11.45
C PRO A 87 2.75 19.67 12.65
N ASN A 88 2.34 20.54 13.58
CA ASN A 88 3.10 20.90 14.78
C ASN A 88 2.69 20.11 16.02
N ARG A 89 1.57 19.37 15.95
CA ARG A 89 1.05 18.61 17.09
C ARG A 89 1.87 17.34 17.31
N ALA A 90 2.21 17.05 18.56
CA ALA A 90 2.77 15.75 18.93
C ALA A 90 1.66 14.69 19.02
N TYR A 91 1.81 13.62 18.23
CA TYR A 91 0.89 12.49 18.20
C TYR A 91 1.47 11.29 18.95
N PRO A 92 0.62 10.41 19.51
CA PRO A 92 1.08 9.13 20.04
C PRO A 92 1.67 8.27 18.92
N VAL A 93 2.72 7.54 19.25
CA VAL A 93 3.44 6.63 18.35
C VAL A 93 3.46 5.24 18.96
N ARG A 94 3.06 4.23 18.19
CA ARG A 94 3.14 2.83 18.62
C ARG A 94 4.60 2.38 18.79
N PRO A 95 4.89 1.51 19.78
CA PRO A 95 6.22 0.93 19.97
C PRO A 95 6.75 0.28 18.70
N GLY A 96 8.05 0.43 18.44
CA GLY A 96 8.73 -0.14 17.28
C GLY A 96 8.58 0.63 15.96
N LEU A 97 7.87 1.77 15.93
CA LEU A 97 7.78 2.61 14.73
C LEU A 97 8.89 3.65 14.58
N LEU A 98 9.44 4.15 15.69
CA LEU A 98 10.53 5.12 15.70
C LEU A 98 11.69 4.62 16.53
N ALA A 99 12.92 5.00 16.14
CA ALA A 99 14.10 4.76 16.95
C ALA A 99 13.99 5.47 18.31
N GLY A 100 14.41 4.80 19.39
CA GLY A 100 14.25 5.32 20.76
C GLY A 100 12.87 5.07 21.38
N GLU A 101 11.91 4.56 20.60
CA GLU A 101 10.54 4.23 21.06
C GLU A 101 9.84 5.34 21.87
N PRO A 102 9.83 6.60 21.38
CA PRO A 102 9.10 7.65 22.08
C PRO A 102 7.60 7.35 22.08
N GLU A 103 6.92 7.54 23.22
CA GLU A 103 5.46 7.40 23.31
C GLU A 103 4.72 8.43 22.44
N ARG A 104 5.35 9.59 22.22
CA ARG A 104 4.82 10.70 21.44
C ARG A 104 5.95 11.41 20.69
N ALA A 105 5.69 11.79 19.45
CA ALA A 105 6.59 12.63 18.66
C ALA A 105 5.79 13.54 17.72
N THR A 106 6.39 14.66 17.35
CA THR A 106 5.89 15.51 16.27
C THR A 106 6.20 14.89 14.91
N PRO A 107 5.42 15.23 13.86
CA PRO A 107 5.72 14.79 12.50
C PRO A 107 7.12 15.18 12.02
N LEU A 108 7.62 16.36 12.43
CA LEU A 108 8.98 16.81 12.09
C LEU A 108 10.08 16.00 12.77
N GLU A 109 9.89 15.63 14.05
CA GLU A 109 10.81 14.74 14.75
C GLU A 109 10.89 13.37 14.07
N ALA A 110 9.72 12.79 13.74
CA ALA A 110 9.65 11.52 13.02
C ALA A 110 10.31 11.62 11.63
N ALA A 111 10.05 12.69 10.87
CA ALA A 111 10.64 12.87 9.54
C ALA A 111 12.15 13.03 9.60
N THR A 112 12.66 13.68 10.64
CA THR A 112 14.09 13.84 10.90
C THR A 112 14.74 12.51 11.29
N SER A 113 14.10 11.75 12.19
CA SER A 113 14.57 10.41 12.59
C SER A 113 14.63 9.45 11.40
N GLU A 114 13.62 9.47 10.54
CA GLU A 114 13.52 8.62 9.34
C GLU A 114 14.33 9.14 8.14
N ARG A 115 15.02 10.27 8.29
CA ARG A 115 15.86 10.90 7.26
C ARG A 115 15.09 11.20 5.96
N ARG A 116 13.96 11.87 6.08
CA ARG A 116 13.03 12.17 4.97
C ARG A 116 12.95 13.67 4.67
N PRO A 117 13.95 14.26 3.99
CA PRO A 117 13.96 15.70 3.70
C PRO A 117 12.74 16.16 2.90
N GLU A 118 12.20 15.32 2.03
CA GLU A 118 10.99 15.60 1.24
C GLU A 118 9.73 15.68 2.10
N ILE A 119 9.66 14.91 3.19
CA ILE A 119 8.56 14.97 4.15
C ILE A 119 8.69 16.21 5.03
N ILE A 120 9.91 16.59 5.44
CA ILE A 120 10.17 17.87 6.12
C ILE A 120 9.68 19.04 5.26
N ALA A 121 10.03 19.04 3.97
CA ALA A 121 9.57 20.06 3.04
C ALA A 121 8.04 20.05 2.84
N LEU A 122 7.40 18.87 2.84
CA LEU A 122 5.95 18.73 2.76
C LEU A 122 5.25 19.31 4.00
N LEU A 123 5.75 18.98 5.19
CA LEU A 123 5.26 19.51 6.47
C LEU A 123 5.43 21.04 6.53
N ALA A 124 6.58 21.55 6.10
CA ALA A 124 6.85 22.99 6.01
C ALA A 124 5.82 23.72 5.14
N ARG A 125 5.47 23.17 3.97
CA ARG A 125 4.44 23.74 3.07
C ARG A 125 3.06 23.80 3.71
N HIS A 126 2.79 22.98 4.72
CA HIS A 126 1.53 22.94 5.46
C HIS A 126 1.60 23.69 6.81
N GLY A 127 2.65 24.50 7.03
CA GLY A 127 2.75 25.36 8.21
C GLY A 127 3.45 24.72 9.41
N ALA A 128 4.26 23.68 9.19
CA ALA A 128 5.16 23.20 10.22
C ALA A 128 6.21 24.27 10.57
N VAL A 129 6.37 24.53 11.86
CA VAL A 129 7.32 25.49 12.43
C VAL A 129 8.12 24.79 13.53
N LEU A 130 9.38 25.18 13.70
CA LEU A 130 10.22 24.69 14.79
C LEU A 130 10.45 25.80 15.80
N ALA A 131 10.34 25.47 17.09
CA ALA A 131 10.88 26.33 18.13
C ALA A 131 12.42 26.35 18.02
N ILE A 132 13.06 27.37 18.60
CA ILE A 132 14.53 27.52 18.56
C ILE A 132 15.22 26.27 19.14
N ASP A 133 14.74 25.78 20.28
CA ASP A 133 15.33 24.64 20.97
C ASP A 133 15.11 23.34 20.19
N ASP A 134 13.93 23.15 19.59
CA ASP A 134 13.62 21.96 18.76
C ASP A 134 14.46 21.97 17.48
N TRP A 135 14.56 23.12 16.80
CA TRP A 135 15.41 23.24 15.62
C TRP A 135 16.87 22.91 15.96
N ARG A 136 17.42 23.45 17.06
CA ARG A 136 18.78 23.17 17.49
C ARG A 136 18.98 21.69 17.80
N ARG A 137 18.06 21.08 18.57
CA ARG A 137 18.08 19.65 18.92
C ARG A 137 18.11 18.80 17.65
N LEU A 138 17.17 19.00 16.73
CA LEU A 138 17.07 18.25 15.47
C LEU A 138 18.27 18.48 14.56
N ARG A 139 18.76 19.72 14.45
CA ARG A 139 19.90 20.05 13.59
C ARG A 139 21.20 19.43 14.08
N CYS A 140 21.40 19.35 15.40
CA CYS A 140 22.54 18.67 16.01
C CYS A 140 22.42 17.15 15.95
N PHE A 141 21.20 16.61 16.03
CA PHE A 141 20.95 15.18 15.85
C PHE A 141 21.41 14.67 14.48
N VAL A 142 21.15 15.44 13.40
CA VAL A 142 21.52 15.05 12.03
C VAL A 142 22.95 15.43 11.63
N ASP A 143 23.68 16.12 12.51
CA ASP A 143 24.99 16.68 12.17
C ASP A 143 26.02 15.58 11.87
N GLY A 144 26.58 15.59 10.65
CA GLY A 144 27.57 14.61 10.18
C GLY A 144 26.99 13.30 9.64
N PHE A 145 25.66 13.14 9.51
CA PHE A 145 25.06 11.90 9.01
C PHE A 145 24.12 12.05 7.81
N ASP A 146 23.48 13.21 7.62
CA ASP A 146 22.58 13.44 6.48
C ASP A 146 22.52 14.92 6.08
N ALA A 147 23.19 15.26 4.98
CA ALA A 147 23.29 16.64 4.50
C ALA A 147 21.96 17.18 3.94
N ASP A 148 21.13 16.31 3.37
CA ASP A 148 19.86 16.71 2.74
C ASP A 148 18.82 17.03 3.83
N VAL A 149 18.76 16.21 4.88
CA VAL A 149 17.91 16.48 6.05
C VAL A 149 18.37 17.74 6.77
N ALA A 150 19.69 17.93 6.94
CA ALA A 150 20.24 19.16 7.52
C ALA A 150 19.83 20.39 6.71
N ALA A 151 19.94 20.36 5.38
CA ALA A 151 19.51 21.44 4.51
C ALA A 151 18.00 21.71 4.60
N ALA A 152 17.17 20.66 4.68
CA ALA A 152 15.72 20.79 4.86
C ALA A 152 15.35 21.43 6.21
N LEU A 153 16.06 21.10 7.29
CA LEU A 153 15.89 21.75 8.59
C LEU A 153 16.40 23.19 8.59
N ASP A 154 17.52 23.47 7.91
CA ASP A 154 18.08 24.82 7.80
C ASP A 154 17.10 25.77 7.07
N ALA A 155 16.28 25.26 6.14
CA ALA A 155 15.19 26.02 5.52
C ALA A 155 14.07 26.40 6.49
N LEU A 156 13.93 25.67 7.60
CA LEU A 156 12.98 25.94 8.69
C LEU A 156 13.60 26.71 9.87
N ARG A 157 14.83 27.19 9.73
CA ARG A 157 15.58 27.83 10.83
C ARG A 157 14.87 29.09 11.34
N PRO A 158 14.55 29.16 12.65
CA PRO A 158 14.10 30.40 13.26
C PRO A 158 15.21 31.47 13.21
N PRO A 159 14.88 32.76 12.98
CA PRO A 159 15.90 33.80 12.78
C PRO A 159 16.81 34.03 13.99
N ALA A 160 16.33 33.73 15.20
CA ALA A 160 17.10 33.82 16.44
C ALA A 160 17.87 32.54 16.79
N ALA A 161 17.73 31.47 16.00
CA ALA A 161 18.41 30.22 16.28
C ALA A 161 19.89 30.30 15.86
N GLU A 162 20.78 30.05 16.81
CA GLU A 162 22.23 29.92 16.57
C GLU A 162 22.61 28.45 16.38
N LEU A 163 23.49 28.19 15.41
CA LEU A 163 24.06 26.87 15.12
C LEU A 163 25.24 26.61 16.06
N ALA A 164 24.92 26.26 17.31
CA ALA A 164 25.89 25.80 18.30
C ALA A 164 25.38 24.48 18.87
N CYS A 165 26.04 23.37 18.52
CA CYS A 165 25.77 22.07 19.12
C CYS A 165 26.60 21.96 20.39
N PRO A 166 25.99 21.67 21.56
CA PRO A 166 26.75 21.48 22.79
C PRO A 166 27.73 20.31 22.60
N ASP A 167 29.01 20.57 22.88
CA ASP A 167 30.04 19.55 22.83
C ASP A 167 29.75 18.46 23.87
N GLY A 168 29.66 17.20 23.43
CA GLY A 168 29.64 16.03 24.32
C GLY A 168 28.27 15.58 24.83
N GLU A 169 27.15 16.16 24.40
CA GLU A 169 25.85 15.56 24.69
C GLU A 169 25.59 14.33 23.80
N PRO A 170 25.13 13.21 24.37
CA PRO A 170 24.87 12.00 23.61
C PRO A 170 23.71 12.24 22.62
N ARG A 171 23.93 11.84 21.37
CA ARG A 171 22.97 11.93 20.26
C ARG A 171 21.87 10.87 20.41
N ILE A 172 21.04 10.97 21.45
CA ILE A 172 19.95 10.03 21.70
C ILE A 172 18.67 10.83 21.85
N TRP A 173 17.59 10.30 21.27
CA TRP A 173 16.23 10.76 21.48
C TRP A 173 15.80 10.60 22.94
#